data_AF-A0A3C0UBP7-F1
#
_entry.id   AF-A0A3C0UBP7-F1
#
_cell.length_a   1.000
_cell.length_b   1.000
_cell.length_c   1.000
_cell.angle_alpha   90.00
_cell.angle_beta   90.00
_cell.angle_gamma   90.00
#
_symmetry.space_group_name_H-M   'P 1'
#
loop_
_entity.id
_entity.type
_entity.pdbx_description
1 polymer ?
#
loop_
_entity_poly.entity_id
_entity_poly.type
_entity_poly.pdbx_seq_one_letter_code
_entity_poly.pdbx_strand_id
1 'polypeptide(L)'
;MKSFLLRVITGMVVAALFSFYPNSSVNAALITKTLDALTRITPPGIIMATQGEIPMFKKGTVVTLDEYGNVLEGILADTINLPYESGTAAATLRKTSVAPPMMFIPYYVTDTKPKYRLLTFKEGNKVIFNAKGEVTRGTITNTNDSIEFNSVNHMQITSGEISFHDSGMVATCTLGKNNYLRPVGWQQLLTANFTNNTACSGLVEFKGKQPLELNEKGEVMKGTLNNKTQLLAAADGSSTKLYEAGTIVEFDEKGVVIKAEMMPKPE
;
A
#
# COMPACT_ATOMS: atom_id res chain seq x y z
N MET A 1 26.77 -45.93 -33.00
CA MET A 1 26.99 -45.17 -31.74
C MET A 1 27.39 -43.71 -31.92
N LYS A 2 28.28 -43.35 -32.87
CA LYS A 2 28.76 -41.96 -33.05
C LYS A 2 27.68 -40.94 -33.49
N SER A 3 26.71 -41.32 -34.33
CA SER A 3 25.68 -40.39 -34.83
C SER A 3 24.58 -40.06 -33.82
N PHE A 4 24.32 -40.96 -32.87
CA PHE A 4 23.33 -40.76 -31.81
C PHE A 4 23.86 -39.81 -30.73
N LEU A 5 25.12 -40.00 -30.33
CA LEU A 5 25.79 -39.12 -29.35
C LEU A 5 25.88 -37.67 -29.86
N LEU A 6 26.17 -37.48 -31.16
CA LEU A 6 26.26 -36.16 -31.78
C LEU A 6 24.91 -35.43 -31.76
N ARG A 7 23.80 -36.12 -32.06
CA ARG A 7 22.45 -35.54 -32.03
C ARG A 7 22.01 -35.16 -30.62
N VAL A 8 22.38 -35.94 -29.61
CA VAL A 8 22.07 -35.65 -28.20
C VAL A 8 22.86 -34.41 -27.73
N ILE A 9 24.13 -34.29 -28.11
CA ILE A 9 24.96 -33.13 -27.75
C ILE A 9 24.46 -31.87 -28.46
N THR A 10 24.11 -31.94 -29.75
CA THR A 10 23.54 -30.79 -30.47
C THR A 10 22.19 -30.37 -29.86
N GLY A 11 21.34 -31.31 -29.45
CA GLY A 11 20.08 -31.02 -28.78
C GLY A 11 20.27 -30.34 -27.41
N MET A 12 21.25 -30.78 -26.62
CA MET A 12 21.57 -30.15 -25.33
C MET A 12 22.15 -28.74 -25.48
N VAL A 13 22.98 -28.49 -26.49
CA VAL A 13 23.54 -27.15 -26.75
C VAL A 13 22.44 -26.17 -27.17
N VAL A 14 21.49 -26.60 -28.00
CA VAL A 14 20.33 -25.77 -28.40
C VAL A 14 19.40 -25.50 -27.20
N ALA A 15 19.14 -26.50 -26.36
CA ALA A 15 18.33 -26.31 -25.14
C ALA A 15 19.01 -25.38 -24.11
N ALA A 16 20.34 -25.45 -23.97
CA ALA A 16 21.10 -24.54 -23.13
C ALA A 16 21.06 -23.10 -23.67
N LEU A 17 21.13 -22.90 -24.99
CA LEU A 17 21.02 -21.56 -25.61
C LEU A 17 19.66 -20.90 -25.39
N PHE A 18 18.56 -21.66 -25.28
CA PHE A 18 17.25 -21.10 -24.89
C PHE A 18 17.10 -20.87 -23.37
N SER A 19 17.99 -21.43 -22.56
CA SER A 19 17.99 -21.24 -21.09
C SER A 19 18.76 -20.00 -20.63
N PHE A 20 19.55 -19.39 -21.54
CA PHE A 20 20.34 -18.18 -21.30
C PHE A 20 19.83 -16.98 -22.10
N TYR A 21 18.52 -16.90 -22.38
CA TYR A 21 17.94 -15.57 -22.54
C TYR A 21 17.92 -14.94 -21.15
N PRO A 22 18.78 -13.94 -20.83
CA PRO A 22 18.43 -13.08 -19.73
C PRO A 22 17.01 -12.60 -20.03
N ASN A 23 16.10 -12.76 -19.07
CA ASN A 23 14.90 -11.97 -19.03
C ASN A 23 15.39 -10.52 -18.93
N SER A 24 15.73 -9.91 -20.06
CA SER A 24 15.79 -8.48 -20.20
C SER A 24 14.36 -8.04 -19.93
N SER A 25 14.07 -7.80 -18.66
CA SER A 25 13.05 -6.84 -18.27
C SER A 25 13.49 -5.55 -18.94
N VAL A 26 13.01 -5.35 -20.16
CA VAL A 26 13.06 -4.06 -20.84
C VAL A 26 12.35 -3.13 -19.86
N ASN A 27 13.12 -2.29 -19.17
CA ASN A 27 12.55 -1.15 -18.48
C ASN A 27 11.92 -0.31 -19.58
N ALA A 28 10.61 -0.49 -19.81
CA ALA A 28 9.85 0.33 -20.74
C ALA A 28 10.11 1.78 -20.36
N ALA A 29 10.61 2.56 -21.30
CA ALA A 29 10.96 3.95 -21.05
C ALA A 29 9.67 4.71 -20.67
N LEU A 30 9.67 5.32 -19.50
CA LEU A 30 8.58 6.18 -19.06
C LEU A 30 8.44 7.36 -20.03
N ILE A 31 7.23 7.61 -20.49
CA ILE A 31 6.94 8.72 -21.39
C ILE A 31 6.48 9.91 -20.54
N THR A 32 7.17 11.04 -20.64
CA THR A 32 6.72 12.28 -19.96
C THR A 32 6.06 13.21 -20.98
N LYS A 33 4.92 13.80 -20.60
CA LYS A 33 4.18 14.73 -21.47
C LYS A 33 3.69 15.94 -20.67
N THR A 34 3.98 17.13 -21.16
CA THR A 34 3.35 18.36 -20.64
C THR A 34 1.98 18.51 -21.28
N LEU A 35 0.95 18.73 -20.47
CA LEU A 35 -0.43 18.88 -20.94
C LEU A 35 -0.71 20.31 -21.40
N ASP A 36 -1.19 20.48 -22.63
CA ASP A 36 -1.62 21.76 -23.22
C ASP A 36 -3.07 22.15 -22.89
N ALA A 37 -3.86 21.17 -22.46
CA ALA A 37 -5.24 21.31 -22.00
C ALA A 37 -5.52 20.43 -20.77
N LEU A 38 -6.66 20.66 -20.12
CA LEU A 38 -7.20 19.71 -19.14
C LEU A 38 -7.45 18.39 -19.85
N THR A 39 -6.86 17.30 -19.36
CA THR A 39 -6.86 16.02 -20.09
C THR A 39 -7.28 14.90 -19.16
N ARG A 40 -8.28 14.10 -19.55
CA ARG A 40 -8.61 12.84 -18.86
C ARG A 40 -7.72 11.74 -19.40
N ILE A 41 -7.04 11.01 -18.53
CA ILE A 41 -6.13 9.92 -18.90
C ILE A 41 -6.41 8.71 -18.01
N THR A 42 -6.56 7.53 -18.59
CA THR A 42 -6.85 6.30 -17.87
C THR A 42 -5.62 5.81 -17.09
N PRO A 43 -5.78 5.40 -15.82
CA PRO A 43 -4.76 4.64 -15.12
C PRO A 43 -4.58 3.23 -15.74
N PRO A 44 -3.45 2.55 -15.48
CA PRO A 44 -3.24 1.16 -15.88
C PRO A 44 -4.33 0.22 -15.35
N GLY A 45 -4.50 -0.95 -15.96
CA GLY A 45 -5.39 -2.00 -15.44
C GLY A 45 -6.91 -1.73 -15.58
N ILE A 46 -7.32 -0.53 -15.98
CA ILE A 46 -8.72 -0.17 -16.19
C ILE A 46 -9.20 -0.68 -17.56
N ILE A 47 -10.12 -1.65 -17.56
CA ILE A 47 -10.73 -2.21 -18.78
C ILE A 47 -12.07 -1.59 -19.15
N MET A 48 -12.70 -0.89 -18.20
CA MET A 48 -13.99 -0.23 -18.35
C MET A 48 -14.03 0.96 -17.40
N ALA A 49 -14.39 2.14 -17.91
CA ALA A 49 -14.63 3.33 -17.11
C ALA A 49 -15.67 4.21 -17.81
N THR A 50 -16.49 4.90 -17.02
CA THR A 50 -17.27 6.04 -17.48
C THR A 50 -16.41 7.29 -17.49
N GLN A 51 -16.77 8.31 -18.27
CA GLN A 51 -15.97 9.53 -18.39
C GLN A 51 -15.70 10.23 -17.05
N GLY A 52 -16.62 10.10 -16.08
CA GLY A 52 -16.48 10.67 -14.74
C GLY A 52 -15.51 9.92 -13.82
N GLU A 53 -15.17 8.67 -14.14
CA GLU A 53 -14.24 7.83 -13.36
C GLU A 53 -12.79 7.95 -13.85
N ILE A 54 -12.57 8.51 -15.05
CA ILE A 54 -11.24 8.76 -15.58
C ILE A 54 -10.69 10.05 -14.96
N PRO A 55 -9.58 10.04 -14.21
CA PRO A 55 -9.03 11.24 -13.57
C PRO A 55 -8.67 12.31 -14.61
N MET A 56 -8.96 13.57 -14.27
CA MET A 56 -8.57 14.71 -15.07
C MET A 56 -7.26 15.29 -14.54
N PHE A 57 -6.35 15.64 -15.44
CA PHE A 57 -5.04 16.19 -15.12
C PHE A 57 -4.92 17.64 -15.56
N LYS A 58 -4.20 18.42 -14.75
CA LYS A 58 -4.12 19.87 -14.84
C LYS A 58 -3.30 20.32 -16.05
N LYS A 59 -3.85 21.26 -16.82
CA LYS A 59 -3.14 21.95 -17.91
C LYS A 59 -1.83 22.58 -17.40
N GLY A 60 -0.78 22.50 -18.20
CA GLY A 60 0.54 23.06 -17.90
C GLY A 60 1.36 22.22 -16.92
N THR A 61 0.87 21.02 -16.55
CA THR A 61 1.60 20.08 -15.69
C THR A 61 2.11 18.89 -16.51
N VAL A 62 3.13 18.23 -15.98
CA VAL A 62 3.70 17.01 -16.58
C VAL A 62 2.95 15.80 -16.04
N VAL A 63 2.60 14.89 -16.94
CA VAL A 63 2.20 13.53 -16.61
C VAL A 63 3.29 12.54 -17.02
N THR A 64 3.43 11.49 -16.23
CA THR A 64 4.26 10.32 -16.56
C THR A 64 3.33 9.21 -17.03
N LEU A 65 3.61 8.64 -18.18
CA LEU A 65 2.81 7.61 -18.84
C LEU A 65 3.61 6.31 -18.99
N ASP A 66 2.89 5.19 -18.99
CA ASP A 66 3.43 3.91 -19.45
C ASP A 66 3.51 3.85 -20.99
N GLU A 67 4.04 2.73 -21.52
CA GLU A 67 4.18 2.50 -22.96
C GLU A 67 2.85 2.43 -23.72
N TYR A 68 1.73 2.24 -23.02
CA TYR A 68 0.37 2.19 -23.58
C TYR A 68 -0.36 3.53 -23.48
N GLY A 69 0.28 4.56 -22.91
CA GLY A 69 -0.31 5.88 -22.71
C GLY A 69 -1.20 6.00 -21.47
N ASN A 70 -1.19 5.02 -20.57
CA ASN A 70 -1.87 5.13 -19.29
C ASN A 70 -1.07 6.00 -18.32
N VAL A 71 -1.76 6.73 -17.45
CA VAL A 71 -1.11 7.62 -16.48
C VAL A 71 -0.58 6.88 -15.26
N LEU A 72 0.72 7.05 -15.00
CA LEU A 72 1.40 6.56 -13.79
C LEU A 72 1.50 7.65 -12.73
N GLU A 73 1.60 8.91 -13.14
CA GLU A 73 1.72 10.06 -12.25
C GLU A 73 1.18 11.33 -12.91
N GLY A 74 0.53 12.19 -12.14
CA GLY A 74 0.14 13.52 -12.61
C GLY A 74 -0.49 14.39 -11.51
N ILE A 75 -0.71 15.67 -11.80
CA ILE A 75 -1.43 16.60 -10.93
C ILE A 75 -2.91 16.61 -11.30
N LEU A 76 -3.78 16.25 -10.35
CA LEU A 76 -5.22 16.23 -10.56
C LEU A 76 -5.77 17.64 -10.84
N ALA A 77 -6.72 17.74 -11.77
CA ALA A 77 -7.44 18.96 -12.08
C ALA A 77 -8.76 19.10 -11.30
N ASP A 78 -9.36 17.97 -10.91
CA ASP A 78 -10.59 17.87 -10.13
C ASP A 78 -10.42 16.92 -8.94
N THR A 79 -11.29 17.07 -7.95
CA THR A 79 -11.37 16.15 -6.81
C THR A 79 -12.15 14.91 -7.26
N ILE A 80 -11.57 13.72 -7.08
CA ILE A 80 -12.10 12.49 -7.66
C ILE A 80 -11.95 11.29 -6.71
N ASN A 81 -12.90 10.36 -6.75
CA ASN A 81 -12.80 9.08 -6.06
C ASN A 81 -11.97 8.10 -6.90
N LEU A 82 -10.85 7.63 -6.35
CA LEU A 82 -9.96 6.68 -7.02
C LEU A 82 -9.75 5.44 -6.15
N PRO A 83 -9.56 4.26 -6.76
CA PRO A 83 -9.26 3.04 -6.03
C PRO A 83 -7.84 3.08 -5.46
N TYR A 84 -7.68 2.63 -4.22
CA TYR A 84 -6.36 2.33 -3.63
C TYR A 84 -6.18 0.83 -3.36
N GLU A 85 -7.27 0.06 -3.45
CA GLU A 85 -7.26 -1.39 -3.41
C GLU A 85 -8.38 -1.89 -4.34
N SER A 86 -8.00 -2.58 -5.40
CA SER A 86 -8.91 -3.37 -6.22
C SER A 86 -9.08 -4.72 -5.52
N GLY A 87 -10.32 -5.17 -5.29
CA GLY A 87 -10.63 -6.44 -4.61
C GLY A 87 -10.19 -7.71 -5.37
N THR A 88 -9.19 -7.60 -6.25
CA THR A 88 -8.62 -8.66 -7.06
C THR A 88 -7.31 -9.15 -6.46
N ALA A 89 -7.32 -10.39 -5.96
CA ALA A 89 -6.08 -11.13 -5.74
C ALA A 89 -5.31 -11.17 -7.07
N ALA A 90 -3.99 -10.91 -7.02
CA ALA A 90 -3.10 -10.70 -8.16
C ALA A 90 -3.00 -11.87 -9.18
N ALA A 91 -3.79 -12.93 -9.05
CA ALA A 91 -3.73 -14.14 -9.85
C ALA A 91 -4.61 -14.14 -11.12
N THR A 92 -5.44 -13.11 -11.36
CA THR A 92 -6.49 -13.18 -12.39
C THR A 92 -6.43 -12.14 -13.51
N LEU A 93 -5.32 -11.43 -13.71
CA LEU A 93 -5.06 -10.77 -15.00
C LEU A 93 -4.45 -11.79 -15.97
N ARG A 94 -5.29 -12.74 -16.42
CA ARG A 94 -4.88 -13.70 -17.46
C ARG A 94 -4.86 -13.01 -18.82
N LYS A 95 -3.71 -13.09 -19.50
CA LYS A 95 -3.60 -12.91 -20.95
C LYS A 95 -4.64 -13.79 -21.65
N THR A 96 -5.37 -13.21 -22.59
CA THR A 96 -6.46 -13.85 -23.31
C THR A 96 -5.93 -14.83 -24.36
N SER A 97 -6.23 -16.13 -24.19
CA SER A 97 -6.29 -17.08 -25.31
C SER A 97 -7.34 -18.16 -25.01
N VAL A 98 -8.24 -18.37 -25.97
CA VAL A 98 -9.46 -19.17 -25.92
C VAL A 98 -9.20 -20.66 -26.19
N ALA A 99 -9.69 -21.57 -25.33
CA ALA A 99 -10.52 -22.77 -25.66
C ALA A 99 -10.77 -23.72 -24.44
N PRO A 100 -11.95 -24.39 -24.30
CA PRO A 100 -12.37 -25.21 -23.13
C PRO A 100 -12.57 -26.73 -23.48
N PRO A 101 -13.25 -27.59 -22.67
CA PRO A 101 -13.42 -27.72 -21.21
C PRO A 101 -13.13 -29.16 -20.66
N MET A 102 -13.02 -29.36 -19.33
CA MET A 102 -13.70 -30.45 -18.59
C MET A 102 -13.66 -30.25 -17.05
N MET A 103 -14.87 -30.24 -16.44
CA MET A 103 -15.36 -30.74 -15.11
C MET A 103 -14.37 -30.95 -13.93
N PHE A 104 -14.63 -30.67 -12.62
CA PHE A 104 -15.86 -30.51 -11.82
C PHE A 104 -15.56 -30.13 -10.31
N ILE A 105 -16.49 -29.40 -9.64
CA ILE A 105 -16.91 -29.28 -8.19
C ILE A 105 -15.97 -28.78 -7.04
N PRO A 106 -16.51 -28.36 -5.85
CA PRO A 106 -17.17 -27.09 -5.46
C PRO A 106 -16.43 -26.33 -4.33
N TYR A 107 -16.38 -25.00 -4.32
CA TYR A 107 -16.00 -24.29 -3.09
C TYR A 107 -16.66 -22.90 -2.99
N TYR A 108 -17.46 -22.76 -1.92
CA TYR A 108 -17.88 -21.57 -1.19
C TYR A 108 -18.07 -20.27 -1.98
N VAL A 109 -19.32 -19.80 -2.07
CA VAL A 109 -19.62 -18.38 -2.30
C VAL A 109 -19.28 -17.62 -1.01
N THR A 110 -18.00 -17.39 -0.77
CA THR A 110 -17.55 -16.28 0.08
C THR A 110 -17.86 -15.01 -0.71
N ASP A 111 -18.77 -14.18 -0.17
CA ASP A 111 -19.19 -12.86 -0.65
C ASP A 111 -18.39 -12.36 -1.88
N THR A 112 -18.91 -12.68 -3.08
CA THR A 112 -18.19 -12.61 -4.35
C THR A 112 -18.18 -11.23 -4.99
N LYS A 113 -18.55 -10.18 -4.25
CA LYS A 113 -18.46 -8.82 -4.77
C LYS A 113 -17.05 -8.29 -4.50
N PRO A 114 -16.24 -8.01 -5.55
CA PRO A 114 -14.98 -7.31 -5.34
C PRO A 114 -15.29 -5.99 -4.64
N LYS A 115 -14.82 -5.86 -3.39
CA LYS A 115 -14.97 -4.62 -2.63
C LYS A 115 -13.86 -3.68 -3.10
N TYR A 116 -14.21 -2.71 -3.94
CA TYR A 116 -13.30 -1.62 -4.27
C TYR A 116 -13.23 -0.69 -3.07
N ARG A 117 -12.02 -0.44 -2.58
CA ARG A 117 -11.82 0.61 -1.59
C ARG A 117 -11.42 1.88 -2.34
N LEU A 118 -12.29 2.88 -2.24
CA LEU A 118 -12.15 4.18 -2.89
C LEU A 118 -11.82 5.24 -1.85
N LEU A 119 -10.99 6.21 -2.22
CA LEU A 119 -10.79 7.44 -1.46
C LEU A 119 -10.96 8.66 -2.35
N THR A 120 -11.39 9.77 -1.75
CA THR A 120 -11.50 11.06 -2.43
C THR A 120 -10.16 11.78 -2.44
N PHE A 121 -9.52 11.85 -3.61
CA PHE A 121 -8.26 12.55 -3.82
C PHE A 121 -8.48 13.99 -4.24
N LYS A 122 -7.68 14.88 -3.65
CA LYS A 122 -7.77 16.33 -3.75
C LYS A 122 -7.22 16.83 -5.08
N GLU A 123 -7.97 17.71 -5.73
CA GLU A 123 -7.49 18.48 -6.88
C GLU A 123 -6.18 19.25 -6.58
N GLY A 124 -5.43 19.55 -7.62
CA GLY A 124 -4.18 20.32 -7.53
C GLY A 124 -3.02 19.60 -6.86
N ASN A 125 -3.21 18.35 -6.43
CA ASN A 125 -2.18 17.51 -5.82
C ASN A 125 -1.75 16.40 -6.78
N LYS A 126 -0.52 15.94 -6.58
CA LYS A 126 0.03 14.81 -7.32
C LYS A 126 -0.65 13.52 -6.87
N VAL A 127 -0.96 12.65 -7.83
CA VAL A 127 -1.38 11.27 -7.60
C VAL A 127 -0.45 10.33 -8.35
N ILE A 128 -0.14 9.17 -7.74
CA ILE A 128 0.72 8.13 -8.31
C ILE A 128 -0.06 6.81 -8.32
N PHE A 129 0.02 6.09 -9.43
CA PHE A 129 -0.67 4.81 -9.63
C PHE A 129 0.31 3.65 -9.75
N ASN A 130 -0.11 2.45 -9.34
CA ASN A 130 0.58 1.21 -9.68
C ASN A 130 0.09 0.63 -11.03
N ALA A 131 0.65 -0.52 -11.42
CA ALA A 131 0.32 -1.20 -12.67
C ALA A 131 -1.13 -1.76 -12.73
N LYS A 132 -1.88 -1.76 -11.62
CA LYS A 132 -3.30 -2.13 -11.56
C LYS A 132 -4.24 -0.92 -11.62
N GLY A 133 -3.69 0.30 -11.66
CA GLY A 133 -4.47 1.54 -11.61
C GLY A 133 -4.91 1.93 -10.20
N GLU A 134 -4.32 1.33 -9.17
CA GLU A 134 -4.57 1.69 -7.78
C GLU A 134 -3.65 2.83 -7.39
N VAL A 135 -4.16 3.79 -6.61
CA VAL A 135 -3.37 4.90 -6.09
C VAL A 135 -2.39 4.38 -5.03
N THR A 136 -1.09 4.62 -5.23
CA THR A 136 -0.03 4.32 -4.25
C THR A 136 0.34 5.54 -3.42
N ARG A 137 0.07 6.76 -3.92
CA ARG A 137 0.30 8.00 -3.20
C ARG A 137 -0.61 9.11 -3.70
N GLY A 138 -1.13 9.93 -2.78
CA GLY A 138 -1.86 11.14 -3.13
C GLY A 138 -2.22 11.97 -1.91
N THR A 139 -3.04 13.01 -2.12
CA THR A 139 -3.58 13.84 -1.04
C THR A 139 -5.09 13.66 -0.98
N ILE A 140 -5.66 13.41 0.19
CA ILE A 140 -7.11 13.23 0.39
C ILE A 140 -7.75 14.47 1.01
N THR A 141 -9.04 14.71 0.72
CA THR A 141 -9.76 15.91 1.16
C THR A 141 -10.56 15.75 2.44
N ASN A 142 -10.93 14.52 2.83
CA ASN A 142 -11.99 14.31 3.81
C ASN A 142 -11.49 13.79 5.17
N THR A 143 -12.17 14.21 6.24
CA THR A 143 -11.77 14.02 7.65
C THR A 143 -12.54 12.93 8.39
N ASN A 144 -13.47 12.26 7.70
CA ASN A 144 -14.32 11.21 8.27
C ASN A 144 -14.18 9.86 7.55
N ASP A 145 -13.31 9.78 6.54
CA ASP A 145 -13.05 8.52 5.87
C ASP A 145 -12.34 7.61 6.86
N SER A 146 -13.01 6.50 7.15
CA SER A 146 -12.38 5.42 7.86
C SER A 146 -11.78 4.49 6.82
N ILE A 147 -10.46 4.33 6.86
CA ILE A 147 -9.84 3.26 6.09
C ILE A 147 -10.18 1.95 6.79
N GLU A 148 -10.94 1.13 6.11
CA GLU A 148 -11.15 -0.25 6.54
C GLU A 148 -9.87 -1.05 6.31
N PHE A 149 -9.41 -1.75 7.33
CA PHE A 149 -8.35 -2.76 7.21
C PHE A 149 -8.99 -4.11 6.89
N ASN A 150 -10.11 -4.41 7.55
CA ASN A 150 -10.93 -5.59 7.33
C ASN A 150 -12.38 -5.33 7.82
N SER A 151 -13.23 -6.36 7.81
CA SER A 151 -14.65 -6.24 8.17
C SER A 151 -14.93 -5.72 9.58
N VAL A 152 -13.96 -5.76 10.49
CA VAL A 152 -14.13 -5.34 11.89
C VAL A 152 -13.15 -4.26 12.33
N ASN A 153 -12.10 -3.97 11.56
CA ASN A 153 -11.07 -2.99 11.91
C ASN A 153 -11.04 -1.84 10.92
N HIS A 154 -11.09 -0.63 11.46
CA HIS A 154 -11.13 0.60 10.68
C HIS A 154 -10.37 1.71 11.41
N MET A 155 -9.69 2.58 10.67
CA MET A 155 -8.92 3.70 11.20
C MET A 155 -9.42 5.00 10.60
N GLN A 156 -9.79 5.94 11.46
CA GLN A 156 -10.08 7.30 11.03
C GLN A 156 -8.77 8.04 10.72
N ILE A 157 -8.73 8.68 9.56
CA ILE A 157 -7.62 9.51 9.10
C ILE A 157 -8.09 10.95 8.85
N THR A 158 -7.17 11.92 8.87
CA THR A 158 -7.46 13.28 8.43
C THR A 158 -7.10 13.48 6.96
N SER A 159 -7.59 14.58 6.39
CA SER A 159 -7.06 15.10 5.15
C SER A 159 -5.53 15.29 5.23
N GLY A 160 -4.87 15.12 4.09
CA GLY A 160 -3.42 15.15 4.01
C GLY A 160 -2.86 14.14 3.02
N GLU A 161 -1.54 14.02 3.00
CA GLU A 161 -0.86 13.00 2.22
C GLU A 161 -1.11 11.60 2.78
N ILE A 162 -1.31 10.65 1.86
CA ILE A 162 -1.45 9.24 2.16
C ILE A 162 -0.67 8.42 1.14
N SER A 163 -0.11 7.30 1.58
CA SER A 163 0.48 6.31 0.70
C SER A 163 0.09 4.90 1.08
N PHE A 164 0.22 3.99 0.11
CA PHE A 164 -0.16 2.60 0.22
C PHE A 164 1.01 1.71 -0.20
N HIS A 165 1.09 0.56 0.44
CA HIS A 165 1.89 -0.56 0.00
C HIS A 165 1.29 -1.22 -1.24
N ASP A 166 2.05 -2.07 -1.93
CA ASP A 166 1.58 -2.79 -3.13
C ASP A 166 0.42 -3.76 -2.83
N SER A 167 0.25 -4.13 -1.56
CA SER A 167 -0.88 -4.91 -1.06
C SER A 167 -2.20 -4.12 -0.96
N GLY A 168 -2.15 -2.79 -1.07
CA GLY A 168 -3.27 -1.89 -0.76
C GLY A 168 -3.34 -1.49 0.72
N MET A 169 -2.47 -2.05 1.57
CA MET A 169 -2.35 -1.65 2.97
C MET A 169 -1.84 -0.20 3.08
N VAL A 170 -2.37 0.59 4.02
CA VAL A 170 -1.88 1.94 4.28
C VAL A 170 -0.40 1.87 4.71
N ALA A 171 0.45 2.66 4.08
CA ALA A 171 1.86 2.79 4.42
C ALA A 171 2.12 4.04 5.27
N THR A 172 1.60 5.19 4.86
CA THR A 172 1.69 6.44 5.63
C THR A 172 0.38 7.19 5.62
N CYS A 173 0.00 7.79 6.75
CA CYS A 173 -1.18 8.66 6.84
C CYS A 173 -1.05 9.64 8.03
N THR A 174 -2.03 10.53 8.18
CA THR A 174 -2.23 11.31 9.41
C THR A 174 -3.45 10.79 10.15
N LEU A 175 -3.28 10.43 11.43
CA LEU A 175 -4.38 9.90 12.24
C LEU A 175 -5.47 10.94 12.49
N GLY A 176 -6.74 10.54 12.37
CA GLY A 176 -7.91 11.38 12.65
C GLY A 176 -8.07 11.75 14.12
N LYS A 177 -7.92 10.73 14.97
CA LYS A 177 -8.10 10.78 16.42
C LYS A 177 -7.10 9.87 17.10
N ASN A 178 -7.01 9.98 18.42
CA ASN A 178 -6.27 9.01 19.22
C ASN A 178 -6.84 7.61 18.95
N ASN A 179 -5.97 6.64 18.70
CA ASN A 179 -6.40 5.30 18.34
C ASN A 179 -5.46 4.25 18.93
N TYR A 180 -6.03 3.12 19.34
CA TYR A 180 -5.29 1.97 19.84
C TYR A 180 -4.89 1.12 18.64
N LEU A 181 -3.59 1.00 18.41
CA LEU A 181 -3.02 0.25 17.28
C LEU A 181 -1.93 -0.68 17.78
N ARG A 182 -1.67 -1.75 17.02
CA ARG A 182 -0.58 -2.68 17.32
C ARG A 182 0.72 -2.16 16.70
N PRO A 183 1.75 -1.86 17.49
CA PRO A 183 3.09 -1.65 16.93
C PRO A 183 3.70 -2.98 16.48
N VAL A 184 4.79 -2.92 15.73
CA VAL A 184 5.62 -4.10 15.48
C VAL A 184 6.04 -4.73 16.82
N GLY A 185 6.04 -6.07 16.91
CA GLY A 185 6.41 -6.81 18.12
C GLY A 185 5.38 -6.77 19.26
N TRP A 186 4.15 -6.32 19.00
CA TRP A 186 3.08 -6.22 20.01
C TRP A 186 2.80 -7.51 20.79
N GLN A 187 3.11 -8.69 20.24
CA GLN A 187 2.93 -9.98 20.91
C GLN A 187 3.78 -10.13 22.17
N GLN A 188 4.83 -9.32 22.32
CA GLN A 188 5.65 -9.28 23.54
C GLN A 188 5.16 -8.23 24.55
N LEU A 189 4.17 -7.40 24.18
CA LEU A 189 3.62 -6.30 24.99
C LEU A 189 2.19 -6.58 25.48
N LEU A 190 1.78 -7.86 25.56
CA LEU A 190 0.38 -8.24 25.80
C LEU A 190 -0.19 -7.65 27.09
N THR A 191 0.61 -7.52 28.15
CA THR A 191 0.17 -7.02 29.46
C THR A 191 0.90 -5.75 29.91
N ALA A 192 1.90 -5.30 29.14
CA ALA A 192 2.80 -4.22 29.55
C ALA A 192 2.11 -2.85 29.71
N ASN A 193 0.97 -2.66 29.04
CA ASN A 193 0.22 -1.40 29.01
C ASN A 193 -1.21 -1.54 29.56
N PHE A 194 -1.45 -2.52 30.44
CA PHE A 194 -2.74 -2.63 31.12
C PHE A 194 -2.92 -1.47 32.10
N THR A 195 -4.10 -0.86 32.07
CA THR A 195 -4.53 0.09 33.10
C THR A 195 -5.63 -0.56 33.93
N ASN A 196 -5.92 -0.01 35.12
CA ASN A 196 -6.94 -0.54 36.03
C ASN A 196 -8.33 -0.71 35.37
N ASN A 197 -8.61 0.03 34.29
CA ASN A 197 -9.92 0.07 33.65
C ASN A 197 -9.89 -0.37 32.18
N THR A 198 -8.73 -0.79 31.64
CA THR A 198 -8.60 -1.13 30.22
C THR A 198 -7.45 -2.11 29.99
N ALA A 199 -7.79 -3.30 29.50
CA ALA A 199 -6.85 -4.34 29.06
C ALA A 199 -6.89 -4.44 27.54
N CYS A 200 -5.89 -3.88 26.87
CA CYS A 200 -5.79 -3.92 25.42
C CYS A 200 -4.53 -4.70 25.00
N SER A 201 -4.68 -6.02 24.79
CA SER A 201 -3.56 -6.93 24.55
C SER A 201 -2.69 -6.51 23.36
N GLY A 202 -1.51 -5.96 23.66
CA GLY A 202 -0.53 -5.46 22.70
C GLY A 202 -0.96 -4.22 21.90
N LEU A 203 -2.01 -3.52 22.32
CA LEU A 203 -2.37 -2.24 21.72
C LEU A 203 -1.66 -1.10 22.45
N VAL A 204 -1.25 -0.11 21.66
CA VAL A 204 -0.67 1.15 22.12
C VAL A 204 -1.53 2.28 21.59
N GLU A 205 -1.81 3.27 22.44
CA GLU A 205 -2.56 4.44 22.00
C GLU A 205 -1.65 5.46 21.33
N PHE A 206 -1.86 5.67 20.03
CA PHE A 206 -1.17 6.69 19.24
C PHE A 206 -1.99 7.97 19.17
N LYS A 207 -1.30 9.10 19.18
CA LYS A 207 -1.87 10.44 19.21
C LYS A 207 -2.49 10.80 17.86
N GLY A 208 -3.71 11.31 17.88
CA GLY A 208 -4.40 11.83 16.72
C GLY A 208 -3.78 13.12 16.19
N LYS A 209 -4.09 13.45 14.94
CA LYS A 209 -3.55 14.59 14.18
C LYS A 209 -2.03 14.56 14.06
N GLN A 210 -1.43 13.37 14.13
CA GLN A 210 0.00 13.14 13.96
C GLN A 210 0.24 12.14 12.83
N PRO A 211 1.40 12.22 12.16
CA PRO A 211 1.82 11.22 11.17
C PRO A 211 1.93 9.83 11.79
N LEU A 212 1.62 8.83 10.98
CA LEU A 212 1.71 7.41 11.29
C LEU A 212 2.31 6.66 10.10
N GLU A 213 3.25 5.76 10.37
CA GLU A 213 3.83 4.85 9.37
C GLU A 213 3.55 3.41 9.77
N LEU A 214 3.11 2.59 8.81
CA LEU A 214 2.69 1.20 9.02
C LEU A 214 3.43 0.25 8.07
N ASN A 215 3.62 -0.99 8.49
CA ASN A 215 4.13 -2.05 7.62
C ASN A 215 3.00 -2.70 6.78
N GLU A 216 3.38 -3.63 5.91
CA GLU A 216 2.47 -4.43 5.06
C GLU A 216 1.40 -5.21 5.83
N LYS A 217 1.58 -5.44 7.14
CA LYS A 217 0.61 -6.13 8.01
C LYS A 217 -0.35 -5.16 8.70
N GLY A 218 -0.17 -3.85 8.52
CA GLY A 218 -0.90 -2.81 9.23
C GLY A 218 -0.44 -2.60 10.68
N GLU A 219 0.78 -3.02 11.01
CA GLU A 219 1.39 -2.75 12.32
C GLU A 219 2.17 -1.43 12.28
N VAL A 220 2.13 -0.65 13.37
CA VAL A 220 2.78 0.66 13.44
C VAL A 220 4.30 0.50 13.51
N MET A 221 5.00 1.07 12.53
CA MET A 221 6.47 1.19 12.49
C MET A 221 6.95 2.51 13.09
N LYS A 222 6.15 3.57 12.98
CA LYS A 222 6.47 4.87 13.56
C LYS A 222 5.22 5.67 13.88
N GLY A 223 5.22 6.34 15.03
CA GLY A 223 4.08 7.15 15.45
C GLY A 223 4.35 7.93 16.74
N THR A 224 3.41 8.82 17.08
CA THR A 224 3.48 9.61 18.33
C THR A 224 2.63 8.96 19.41
N LEU A 225 3.18 8.75 20.59
CA LEU A 225 2.46 8.18 21.73
C LEU A 225 1.46 9.17 22.31
N ASN A 226 0.23 8.74 22.60
CA ASN A 226 -0.76 9.58 23.27
C ASN A 226 -0.57 9.61 24.79
N ASN A 227 -0.09 8.50 25.37
CA ASN A 227 0.07 8.31 26.80
C ASN A 227 1.46 7.78 27.13
N LYS A 228 1.81 7.81 28.43
CA LYS A 228 3.00 7.09 28.91
C LYS A 228 2.84 5.61 28.58
N THR A 229 3.84 5.03 27.91
CA THR A 229 3.73 3.68 27.32
C THR A 229 5.01 2.90 27.58
N GLN A 230 4.87 1.65 28.03
CA GLN A 230 5.97 0.68 28.06
C GLN A 230 6.13 0.01 26.69
N LEU A 231 7.33 0.08 26.13
CA LEU A 231 7.67 -0.50 24.83
C LEU A 231 8.95 -1.34 24.93
N LEU A 232 9.17 -2.24 23.97
CA LEU A 232 10.34 -3.13 23.99
C LEU A 232 11.65 -2.35 23.88
N ALA A 233 12.60 -2.73 24.74
CA ALA A 233 13.98 -2.27 24.70
C ALA A 233 14.95 -3.38 24.22
N ALA A 234 14.51 -4.63 24.23
CA ALA A 234 15.25 -5.77 23.70
C ALA A 234 14.34 -6.68 22.86
N ALA A 235 14.90 -7.24 21.79
CA ALA A 235 14.16 -7.99 20.77
C ALA A 235 13.61 -9.34 21.25
N ASP A 236 14.20 -9.90 22.31
CA ASP A 236 13.78 -11.15 22.94
C ASP A 236 12.61 -10.95 23.92
N GLY A 237 12.11 -9.72 24.08
CA GLY A 237 11.07 -9.39 25.04
C GLY A 237 11.54 -9.33 26.50
N SER A 238 12.86 -9.50 26.75
CA SER A 238 13.42 -9.55 28.11
C SER A 238 13.34 -8.22 28.87
N SER A 239 13.21 -7.10 28.14
CA SER A 239 13.16 -5.78 28.75
C SER A 239 12.23 -4.82 28.01
N THR A 240 11.58 -3.97 28.80
CA THR A 240 10.79 -2.83 28.34
C THR A 240 11.34 -1.53 28.91
N LYS A 241 11.02 -0.42 28.25
CA LYS A 241 11.32 0.94 28.71
C LYS A 241 10.05 1.78 28.65
N LEU A 242 9.86 2.62 29.66
CA LEU A 242 8.76 3.58 29.71
C LEU A 242 9.11 4.83 28.89
N TYR A 243 8.21 5.24 28.02
CA TYR A 243 8.29 6.45 27.21
C TYR A 243 7.17 7.41 27.59
N GLU A 244 7.45 8.71 27.55
CA GLU A 244 6.50 9.76 27.91
C GLU A 244 5.49 10.02 26.78
N ALA A 245 4.32 10.55 27.14
CA ALA A 245 3.32 10.99 26.16
C ALA A 245 3.92 12.08 25.23
N GLY A 246 3.57 12.03 23.94
CA GLY A 246 4.13 12.93 22.93
C GLY A 246 5.52 12.55 22.42
N THR A 247 6.06 11.40 22.82
CA THR A 247 7.27 10.84 22.20
C THR A 247 6.93 10.28 20.82
N ILE A 248 7.68 10.68 19.80
CA ILE A 248 7.71 10.04 18.48
C ILE A 248 8.63 8.82 18.59
N VAL A 249 8.10 7.63 18.34
CA VAL A 249 8.83 6.36 18.42
C VAL A 249 8.91 5.71 17.04
N GLU A 250 10.05 5.07 16.76
CA GLU A 250 10.28 4.25 15.57
C GLU A 250 10.75 2.85 16.01
N PHE A 251 10.19 1.82 15.39
CA PHE A 251 10.41 0.42 15.73
C PHE A 251 11.24 -0.29 14.65
N ASP A 252 12.13 -1.19 15.06
CA ASP A 252 12.71 -2.17 14.13
C ASP A 252 11.73 -3.29 13.78
N GLU A 253 12.15 -4.22 12.92
CA GLU A 253 11.35 -5.38 12.49
C GLU A 253 10.93 -6.32 13.63
N LYS A 254 11.57 -6.24 14.80
CA LYS A 254 11.28 -7.04 15.98
C LYS A 254 10.45 -6.28 17.02
N GLY A 255 10.15 -5.00 16.78
CA GLY A 255 9.37 -4.15 17.66
C GLY A 255 10.18 -3.43 18.73
N VAL A 256 11.51 -3.44 18.65
CA VAL A 256 12.38 -2.68 19.56
C VAL A 256 12.35 -1.22 19.15
N VAL A 257 12.21 -0.32 20.11
CA VAL A 257 12.31 1.12 19.85
C VAL A 257 13.76 1.48 19.53
N ILE A 258 14.03 1.81 18.26
CA ILE A 258 15.35 2.21 17.76
C ILE A 258 15.57 3.72 17.78
N LYS A 259 14.48 4.49 17.79
CA LYS A 259 14.50 5.94 17.85
C LYS A 259 13.34 6.46 18.68
N ALA A 260 13.61 7.44 19.54
CA ALA A 260 12.63 8.10 20.38
C ALA A 260 12.97 9.59 20.53
N GLU A 261 12.08 10.46 20.09
CA GLU A 261 12.26 11.92 20.13
C GLU A 261 11.02 12.58 20.71
N MET A 262 11.21 13.52 21.64
CA MET A 262 10.08 14.32 22.12
C MET A 262 9.66 15.31 21.04
N MET A 263 8.34 15.45 20.82
CA MET A 263 7.84 16.54 20.00
C MET A 263 8.37 17.89 20.52
N PRO A 264 8.82 18.79 19.63
CA PRO A 264 9.17 20.14 20.04
C PRO A 264 7.94 20.79 20.68
N LYS A 265 8.15 21.47 21.82
CA LYS A 265 7.07 22.25 22.44
C LYS A 265 6.66 23.35 21.46
N PRO A 266 5.37 23.58 21.23
CA PRO A 266 4.95 24.76 20.47
C PRO A 266 5.46 26.01 21.20
N GLU A 267 6.13 26.89 20.45
CA GLU A 267 6.54 28.23 20.89
C GLU A 267 5.32 29.13 21.16
#